data_AF-A0A2P7B616-F1
#
_entry.id   AF-A0A2P7B616-F1
#
_cell.length_a   1.000
_cell.length_b   1.000
_cell.length_c   1.000
_cell.angle_alpha   90.00
_cell.angle_beta   90.00
_cell.angle_gamma   90.00
#
_symmetry.space_group_name_H-M   'P 1'
#
loop_
_entity.id
_entity.type
_entity.pdbx_description
1 polymer ?
#
loop_
_entity_poly.entity_id
_entity_poly.type
_entity_poly.pdbx_seq_one_letter_code
_entity_poly.pdbx_strand_id
1 'polypeptide(L)'
;MRKYPFRAVTVATKEAGRYRTITSVEEAGDFLAHDWPTQKGARHLKARIACLDAMERAVGINTAREAFIEAAKESEIYIGEGELASIASSHSIAIPRLSRLRDLPFPYVTIMTEHVGKERNISSVQEASEFLLHDWPIKNSRKLTAARQACLDALHGKITRTKARQAFIEAAREAEIYIGQKPLTV
;
A
#
# COMPACT_ATOMS: atom_id res chain seq x y z
N MET A 1 -6.55 -7.68 20.33
CA MET A 1 -6.03 -7.71 18.95
C MET A 1 -5.28 -9.01 18.75
N ARG A 2 -5.58 -9.77 17.68
CA ARG A 2 -4.63 -10.81 17.24
C ARG A 2 -3.33 -10.11 16.84
N LYS A 3 -2.20 -10.76 17.08
CA LYS A 3 -0.88 -10.30 16.65
C LYS A 3 -0.39 -11.27 15.58
N TYR A 4 0.14 -10.76 14.48
CA TYR A 4 0.78 -11.56 13.44
C TYR A 4 2.30 -11.35 13.53
N PRO A 5 3.00 -12.05 14.44
CA PRO A 5 4.42 -11.83 14.68
C PRO A 5 5.27 -12.31 13.51
N PHE A 6 6.38 -11.63 13.28
CA PHE A 6 7.42 -12.06 12.35
C PHE A 6 8.82 -11.75 12.92
N ARG A 7 9.87 -12.27 12.27
CA ARG A 7 11.25 -11.96 12.68
C ARG A 7 11.51 -10.46 12.60
N ALA A 8 11.93 -9.89 13.72
CA ALA A 8 12.17 -8.47 13.92
C ALA A 8 12.88 -7.78 12.75
N VAL A 9 12.40 -6.60 12.37
CA VAL A 9 12.99 -5.72 11.36
C VAL A 9 13.23 -4.35 12.00
N THR A 10 14.45 -3.85 11.93
CA THR A 10 14.82 -2.54 12.47
C THR A 10 14.86 -1.51 11.35
N VAL A 11 14.19 -0.37 11.57
CA VAL A 11 14.09 0.74 10.62
C VAL A 11 14.43 2.07 11.28
N ALA A 12 14.97 3.01 10.51
CA ALA A 12 15.16 4.40 10.94
C ALA A 12 13.81 5.12 11.05
N THR A 13 13.69 6.01 12.04
CA THR A 13 12.49 6.85 12.23
C THR A 13 12.72 8.26 11.69
N LYS A 14 11.73 9.15 11.86
CA LYS A 14 11.81 10.58 11.50
C LYS A 14 12.90 11.32 12.27
N GLU A 15 13.26 10.85 13.45
CA GLU A 15 14.30 11.42 14.28
C GLU A 15 15.66 10.83 13.87
N ALA A 16 16.56 11.69 13.39
CA ALA A 16 17.89 11.27 12.96
C ALA A 16 18.62 10.52 14.09
N GLY A 17 19.11 9.30 13.79
CA GLY A 17 19.79 8.44 14.76
C GLY A 17 18.87 7.61 15.66
N ARG A 18 17.54 7.69 15.49
CA ARG A 18 16.58 6.84 16.21
C ARG A 18 16.09 5.70 15.33
N TYR A 19 16.01 4.51 15.94
CA TYR A 19 15.57 3.29 15.28
C TYR A 19 14.37 2.69 16.00
N ARG A 20 13.50 2.01 15.25
CA ARG A 20 12.37 1.24 15.77
C ARG A 20 12.50 -0.20 15.30
N THR A 21 12.31 -1.13 16.24
CA THR A 21 12.25 -2.56 15.94
C THR A 21 10.79 -2.96 15.80
N ILE A 22 10.42 -3.46 14.63
CA ILE A 22 9.08 -3.89 14.27
C ILE A 22 9.04 -5.41 14.31
N THR A 23 8.10 -5.98 15.07
CA THR A 23 8.04 -7.43 15.36
C THR A 23 6.76 -8.11 14.89
N SER A 24 5.81 -7.34 14.33
CA SER A 24 4.52 -7.86 13.88
C SER A 24 3.97 -7.07 12.69
N VAL A 25 3.01 -7.67 11.98
CA VAL A 25 2.31 -7.02 10.86
C VAL A 25 1.54 -5.78 11.31
N GLU A 26 0.98 -5.80 12.51
CA GLU A 26 0.26 -4.67 13.10
C GLU A 26 1.19 -3.48 13.34
N GLU A 27 2.36 -3.73 13.95
CA GLU A 27 3.38 -2.70 14.16
C GLU A 27 3.93 -2.16 12.83
N ALA A 28 4.10 -3.03 11.84
CA ALA A 28 4.52 -2.62 10.49
C ALA A 28 3.46 -1.73 9.82
N GLY A 29 2.20 -2.12 9.90
CA GLY A 29 1.07 -1.36 9.35
C GLY A 29 0.92 0.02 10.00
N ASP A 30 1.05 0.08 11.33
CA ASP A 30 1.04 1.34 12.10
C ASP A 30 2.21 2.24 11.68
N PHE A 31 3.42 1.70 11.62
CA PHE A 31 4.60 2.44 11.20
C PHE A 31 4.46 3.00 9.77
N LEU A 32 3.95 2.18 8.84
CA LEU A 32 3.72 2.61 7.45
C LEU A 32 2.63 3.68 7.34
N ALA A 33 1.62 3.68 8.21
CA ALA A 33 0.52 4.64 8.15
C ALA A 33 0.86 5.99 8.78
N HIS A 34 1.53 5.98 9.95
CA HIS A 34 1.69 7.16 10.80
C HIS A 34 3.14 7.66 10.91
N ASP A 35 4.10 6.74 10.95
CA ASP A 35 5.49 7.04 11.32
C ASP A 35 6.49 7.01 10.17
N TRP A 36 6.02 6.76 8.94
CA TRP A 36 6.90 6.69 7.77
C TRP A 36 7.68 8.01 7.57
N PRO A 37 9.02 7.97 7.54
CA PRO A 37 9.84 9.18 7.59
C PRO A 37 10.10 9.86 6.24
N THR A 38 9.90 9.16 5.13
CA THR A 38 10.22 9.64 3.78
C THR A 38 8.97 9.85 2.92
N GLN A 39 9.16 10.25 1.66
CA GLN A 39 8.07 10.35 0.69
C GLN A 39 7.47 8.96 0.40
N LYS A 40 6.13 8.88 0.36
CA LYS A 40 5.38 7.64 0.13
C LYS A 40 5.57 7.16 -1.33
N GLY A 41 6.27 6.04 -1.49
CA GLY A 41 6.58 5.40 -2.78
C GLY A 41 5.70 4.18 -3.12
N ALA A 42 6.00 3.53 -4.24
CA ALA A 42 5.20 2.39 -4.73
C ALA A 42 5.40 1.14 -3.85
N ARG A 43 6.62 0.94 -3.31
CA ARG A 43 6.84 -0.15 -2.36
C ARG A 43 6.26 0.17 -0.99
N HIS A 44 6.23 1.43 -0.56
CA HIS A 44 5.48 1.85 0.63
C HIS A 44 3.99 1.50 0.51
N LEU A 45 3.36 1.82 -0.63
CA LEU A 45 1.97 1.45 -0.91
C LEU A 45 1.79 -0.07 -0.91
N LYS A 46 2.68 -0.82 -1.59
CA LYS A 46 2.69 -2.29 -1.60
C LYS A 46 2.77 -2.86 -0.19
N ALA A 47 3.65 -2.34 0.65
CA ALA A 47 3.82 -2.79 2.03
C ALA A 47 2.55 -2.55 2.85
N ARG A 48 1.89 -1.40 2.69
CA ARG A 48 0.60 -1.12 3.35
C ARG A 48 -0.48 -2.11 2.94
N ILE A 49 -0.61 -2.36 1.64
CA ILE A 49 -1.54 -3.36 1.10
C ILE A 49 -1.24 -4.74 1.69
N ALA A 50 0.01 -5.18 1.64
CA ALA A 50 0.41 -6.50 2.12
C ALA A 50 0.18 -6.68 3.62
N CYS A 51 0.46 -5.65 4.44
CA CYS A 51 0.16 -5.69 5.88
C CYS A 51 -1.34 -5.81 6.15
N LEU A 52 -2.17 -5.05 5.42
CA LEU A 52 -3.62 -5.11 5.56
C LEU A 52 -4.18 -6.47 5.13
N ASP A 53 -3.76 -6.95 3.95
CA ASP A 53 -4.17 -8.25 3.42
C ASP A 53 -3.72 -9.41 4.33
N ALA A 54 -2.57 -9.29 5.01
CA ALA A 54 -2.13 -10.29 5.99
C ALA A 54 -3.00 -10.29 7.26
N MET A 55 -3.41 -9.10 7.74
CA MET A 55 -4.36 -9.00 8.85
C MET A 55 -5.74 -9.57 8.51
N GLU A 56 -6.14 -9.43 7.24
CA GLU A 56 -7.33 -10.00 6.61
C GLU A 56 -7.19 -11.49 6.23
N ARG A 57 -6.01 -12.10 6.49
CA ARG A 57 -5.67 -13.49 6.15
C ARG A 57 -5.75 -13.81 4.65
N ALA A 58 -5.69 -12.79 3.79
CA ALA A 58 -5.66 -12.91 2.34
C ALA A 58 -4.24 -13.24 1.82
N VAL A 59 -3.20 -12.79 2.52
CA VAL A 59 -1.78 -13.13 2.23
C VAL A 59 -1.05 -13.62 3.49
N GLY A 60 0.11 -14.25 3.29
CA GLY A 60 0.94 -14.75 4.38
C GLY A 60 1.68 -13.64 5.13
N ILE A 61 1.98 -13.89 6.41
CA ILE A 61 2.75 -12.97 7.28
C ILE A 61 4.11 -12.64 6.67
N ASN A 62 4.80 -13.63 6.09
CA ASN A 62 6.10 -13.42 5.45
C ASN A 62 6.01 -12.51 4.21
N THR A 63 4.91 -12.58 3.45
CA THR A 63 4.68 -11.69 2.31
C THR A 63 4.55 -10.23 2.76
N ALA A 64 3.84 -9.97 3.86
CA ALA A 64 3.74 -8.64 4.45
C ALA A 64 5.11 -8.14 4.95
N ARG A 65 5.86 -9.01 5.63
CA ARG A 65 7.20 -8.71 6.12
C ARG A 65 8.18 -8.37 4.99
N GLU A 66 8.21 -9.18 3.93
CA GLU A 66 9.07 -8.94 2.76
C GLU A 66 8.69 -7.62 2.08
N ALA A 67 7.40 -7.35 1.89
CA ALA A 67 6.95 -6.08 1.33
C ALA A 67 7.39 -4.88 2.20
N PHE A 68 7.31 -5.00 3.53
CA PHE A 68 7.80 -3.99 4.47
C PHE A 68 9.31 -3.75 4.34
N ILE A 69 10.12 -4.81 4.28
CA ILE A 69 11.57 -4.71 4.10
C ILE A 69 11.91 -4.03 2.77
N GLU A 70 11.24 -4.42 1.69
CA GLU A 70 11.46 -3.82 0.37
C GLU A 70 11.07 -2.34 0.32
N ALA A 71 10.01 -1.93 1.03
CA ALA A 71 9.66 -0.52 1.20
C ALA A 71 10.73 0.24 1.99
N ALA A 72 11.23 -0.36 3.07
CA ALA A 72 12.25 0.25 3.92
C ALA A 72 13.57 0.43 3.16
N LYS A 73 13.96 -0.54 2.34
CA LYS A 73 15.14 -0.45 1.46
C LYS A 73 14.98 0.63 0.39
N GLU A 74 13.81 0.72 -0.25
CA GLU A 74 13.53 1.78 -1.23
C GLU A 74 13.60 3.18 -0.64
N SER A 75 13.25 3.32 0.63
CA SER A 75 13.32 4.59 1.35
C SER A 75 14.64 4.82 2.09
N GLU A 76 15.63 3.94 1.93
CA GLU A 76 16.93 4.01 2.61
C GLU A 76 16.82 4.06 4.15
N ILE A 77 15.77 3.46 4.72
CA ILE A 77 15.54 3.41 6.18
C ILE A 77 15.72 2.02 6.79
N TYR A 78 16.02 1.00 5.98
CA TYR A 78 16.25 -0.35 6.47
C TYR A 78 17.61 -0.46 7.17
N ILE A 79 17.60 -0.91 8.43
CA ILE A 79 18.82 -1.07 9.25
C ILE A 79 19.25 -2.53 9.35
N GLY A 80 18.30 -3.46 9.55
CA GLY A 80 18.62 -4.89 9.66
C GLY A 80 17.50 -5.76 10.22
N GLU A 81 17.81 -7.05 10.41
CA GLU A 81 16.89 -8.07 10.94
C GLU A 81 17.46 -8.76 12.19
N GLY A 82 16.88 -8.49 13.36
CA GLY A 82 17.28 -9.11 14.64
C GLY A 82 18.13 -8.22 15.55
N GLU A 83 18.29 -8.65 16.81
CA GLU A 83 18.92 -7.89 17.89
C GLU A 83 20.41 -7.64 17.58
N LEU A 84 20.79 -6.36 17.62
CA LEU A 84 22.12 -5.82 17.31
C LEU A 84 22.43 -5.65 15.81
N ALA A 85 21.99 -4.48 15.32
CA ALA A 85 22.71 -3.63 14.38
C ALA A 85 24.13 -3.26 14.89
N SER A 86 24.96 -4.26 15.20
CA SER A 86 26.36 -4.11 15.57
C SER A 86 27.22 -4.42 14.36
N ILE A 87 27.23 -3.49 13.42
CA ILE A 87 28.36 -3.08 12.56
C ILE A 87 27.76 -2.38 11.36
N ALA A 88 27.90 -1.06 11.31
CA ALA A 88 27.89 -0.38 10.03
C ALA A 88 28.96 -1.05 9.15
N SER A 89 28.57 -1.62 8.01
CA SER A 89 29.47 -1.88 6.89
C SER A 89 28.68 -2.14 5.62
N SER A 90 28.62 -1.10 4.80
CA SER A 90 29.00 -1.14 3.39
C SER A 90 28.45 -2.29 2.55
N HIS A 91 27.26 -2.08 1.99
CA HIS A 91 27.07 -2.34 0.56
C HIS A 91 26.06 -1.34 0.02
N SER A 92 26.59 -0.29 -0.61
CA SER A 92 25.85 0.54 -1.54
C SER A 92 25.35 -0.37 -2.65
N ILE A 93 24.08 -0.76 -2.60
CA ILE A 93 23.35 -1.13 -3.79
C ILE A 93 22.67 0.15 -4.24
N ALA A 94 23.27 0.83 -5.21
CA ALA A 94 22.61 1.88 -5.95
C ALA A 94 21.40 1.26 -6.68
N ILE A 95 20.24 1.31 -6.03
CA ILE A 95 18.95 1.04 -6.66
C ILE A 95 18.56 2.35 -7.37
N PRO A 96 18.15 2.32 -8.66
CA PRO A 96 17.91 3.54 -9.42
C PRO A 96 16.88 4.40 -8.70
N ARG A 97 17.20 5.71 -8.52
CA ARG A 97 16.28 6.72 -7.96
C ARG A 97 14.91 6.54 -8.61
N LEU A 98 13.95 6.02 -7.85
CA LEU A 98 12.61 5.81 -8.36
C LEU A 98 11.99 7.17 -8.61
N SER A 99 11.90 7.46 -9.89
CA SER A 99 11.20 8.59 -10.46
C SER A 99 9.82 8.67 -9.82
N ARG A 100 9.55 9.80 -9.15
CA ARG A 100 8.24 10.39 -8.82
C ARG A 100 7.08 9.60 -9.46
N LEU A 101 6.27 8.87 -8.66
CA LEU A 101 5.09 8.16 -9.18
C LEU A 101 4.29 9.15 -10.03
N ARG A 102 4.18 8.86 -11.33
CA ARG A 102 3.30 9.63 -12.19
C ARG A 102 1.90 9.24 -11.81
N ASP A 103 1.11 10.22 -11.37
CA ASP A 103 -0.31 10.03 -11.22
C ASP A 103 -0.88 9.48 -12.54
N LEU A 104 -1.67 8.42 -12.46
CA LEU A 104 -2.25 7.75 -13.62
C LEU A 104 -3.74 8.11 -13.67
N PRO A 105 -4.09 9.29 -14.23
CA PRO A 105 -5.47 9.74 -14.26
C PRO A 105 -6.29 8.84 -15.17
N PHE A 106 -7.57 8.63 -14.86
CA PHE A 106 -8.52 7.95 -15.72
C PHE A 106 -9.90 8.64 -15.63
N PRO A 107 -10.81 8.41 -16.61
CA PRO A 107 -12.17 8.96 -16.52
C PRO A 107 -12.85 8.55 -15.22
N TYR A 108 -13.35 9.52 -14.48
CA TYR A 108 -13.73 9.31 -13.07
C TYR A 108 -14.74 8.17 -12.86
N VAL A 109 -14.65 7.55 -11.70
CA VAL A 109 -15.62 6.59 -11.16
C VAL A 109 -16.26 7.24 -9.94
N THR A 110 -17.59 7.30 -9.93
CA THR A 110 -18.36 7.89 -8.83
C THR A 110 -18.77 6.77 -7.87
N ILE A 111 -18.40 6.95 -6.61
CA ILE A 111 -18.68 6.01 -5.52
C ILE A 111 -19.42 6.70 -4.38
N MET A 112 -20.18 5.93 -3.63
CA MET A 112 -20.77 6.33 -2.37
C MET A 112 -19.72 6.22 -1.25
N THR A 113 -19.63 7.25 -0.41
CA THR A 113 -18.76 7.22 0.78
C THR A 113 -19.55 6.83 2.03
N GLU A 114 -18.85 6.51 3.13
CA GLU A 114 -19.46 6.18 4.42
C GLU A 114 -20.34 7.33 4.98
N HIS A 115 -20.11 8.57 4.52
CA HIS A 115 -20.95 9.70 4.88
C HIS A 115 -22.22 9.65 4.02
N VAL A 116 -23.33 9.25 4.64
CA VAL A 116 -24.66 9.15 4.01
C VAL A 116 -24.91 10.35 3.08
N GLY A 117 -25.08 10.06 1.79
CA GLY A 117 -25.41 11.05 0.76
C GLY A 117 -24.24 11.80 0.12
N LYS A 118 -22.97 11.47 0.43
CA LYS A 118 -21.81 12.06 -0.25
C LYS A 118 -21.20 11.13 -1.30
N GLU A 119 -21.31 11.56 -2.54
CA GLU A 119 -20.64 10.96 -3.69
C GLU A 119 -19.20 11.47 -3.79
N ARG A 120 -18.26 10.59 -4.14
CA ARG A 120 -16.86 10.96 -4.43
C ARG A 120 -16.49 10.48 -5.84
N ASN A 121 -15.89 11.39 -6.62
CA ASN A 121 -15.32 11.05 -7.91
C ASN A 121 -13.85 10.67 -7.73
N ILE A 122 -13.53 9.41 -8.04
CA ILE A 122 -12.18 8.89 -8.08
C ILE A 122 -11.67 8.99 -9.52
N SER A 123 -10.60 9.74 -9.73
CA SER A 123 -10.12 10.14 -11.06
C SER A 123 -8.71 9.65 -11.39
N SER A 124 -8.07 8.91 -10.48
CA SER A 124 -6.75 8.34 -10.74
C SER A 124 -6.49 7.03 -10.01
N VAL A 125 -5.46 6.28 -10.46
CA VAL A 125 -5.03 5.03 -9.79
C VAL A 125 -4.55 5.30 -8.37
N GLN A 126 -3.94 6.46 -8.12
CA GLN A 126 -3.49 6.82 -6.78
C GLN A 126 -4.67 7.09 -5.85
N GLU A 127 -5.65 7.90 -6.28
CA GLU A 127 -6.87 8.16 -5.51
C GLU A 127 -7.65 6.87 -5.21
N ALA A 128 -7.75 5.99 -6.21
CA ALA A 128 -8.37 4.67 -6.04
C ALA A 128 -7.64 3.83 -4.99
N SER A 129 -6.31 3.82 -5.02
CA SER A 129 -5.47 3.09 -4.05
C SER A 129 -5.66 3.61 -2.63
N GLU A 130 -5.72 4.94 -2.46
CA GLU A 130 -5.94 5.57 -1.16
C GLU A 130 -7.32 5.23 -0.60
N PHE A 131 -8.37 5.29 -1.44
CA PHE A 131 -9.73 4.94 -1.04
C PHE A 131 -9.84 3.46 -0.62
N LEU A 132 -9.26 2.53 -1.41
CA LEU A 132 -9.24 1.08 -1.10
C LEU A 132 -8.50 0.73 0.21
N LEU A 133 -7.62 1.61 0.68
CA LEU A 133 -6.80 1.39 1.88
C LEU A 133 -7.39 1.98 3.15
N HIS A 134 -8.06 3.12 3.05
CA HIS A 134 -8.48 3.88 4.25
C HIS A 134 -9.99 3.95 4.43
N ASP A 135 -10.73 4.13 3.34
CA ASP A 135 -12.15 4.51 3.37
C ASP A 135 -13.07 3.38 2.88
N TRP A 136 -12.54 2.18 2.68
CA TRP A 136 -13.28 1.07 2.07
C TRP A 136 -14.23 0.38 3.09
N PRO A 137 -15.53 0.21 2.76
CA PRO A 137 -16.55 -0.18 3.75
C PRO A 137 -16.54 -1.66 4.14
N ILE A 138 -16.15 -2.56 3.23
CA ILE A 138 -16.18 -4.01 3.47
C ILE A 138 -14.77 -4.59 3.63
N LYS A 139 -14.52 -5.40 4.66
CA LYS A 139 -13.21 -6.05 4.87
C LYS A 139 -13.19 -7.46 4.29
N ASN A 140 -12.02 -8.00 3.97
CA ASN A 140 -11.81 -9.39 3.52
C ASN A 140 -12.50 -9.76 2.19
N SER A 141 -12.64 -8.82 1.25
CA SER A 141 -13.22 -9.09 -0.07
C SER A 141 -12.15 -9.53 -1.08
N ARG A 142 -12.44 -10.58 -1.86
CA ARG A 142 -11.55 -11.02 -2.96
C ARG A 142 -11.41 -9.93 -4.03
N LYS A 143 -12.48 -9.19 -4.33
CA LYS A 143 -12.45 -8.08 -5.30
C LYS A 143 -11.69 -6.88 -4.76
N LEU A 144 -11.76 -6.60 -3.45
CA LEU A 144 -10.95 -5.59 -2.79
C LEU A 144 -9.45 -5.91 -2.93
N THR A 145 -9.03 -7.12 -2.58
CA THR A 145 -7.63 -7.56 -2.76
C THR A 145 -7.20 -7.48 -4.22
N ALA A 146 -8.05 -7.93 -5.15
CA ALA A 146 -7.76 -7.85 -6.58
C ALA A 146 -7.62 -6.39 -7.08
N ALA A 147 -8.47 -5.47 -6.60
CA ALA A 147 -8.41 -4.06 -6.94
C ALA A 147 -7.16 -3.37 -6.37
N ARG A 148 -6.77 -3.68 -5.13
CA ARG A 148 -5.52 -3.20 -4.52
C ARG A 148 -4.30 -3.64 -5.35
N GLN A 149 -4.25 -4.92 -5.69
CA GLN A 149 -3.16 -5.48 -6.50
C GLN A 149 -3.13 -4.89 -7.92
N ALA A 150 -4.29 -4.71 -8.56
CA ALA A 150 -4.36 -4.10 -9.88
C ALA A 150 -3.87 -2.65 -9.89
N CYS A 151 -4.21 -1.86 -8.86
CA CYS A 151 -3.69 -0.50 -8.74
C CYS A 151 -2.16 -0.49 -8.60
N LEU A 152 -1.60 -1.37 -7.78
CA LEU A 152 -0.15 -1.51 -7.64
C LEU A 152 0.53 -1.92 -8.95
N ASP A 153 -0.02 -2.89 -9.66
CA ASP A 153 0.52 -3.34 -10.94
C ASP A 153 0.44 -2.26 -12.02
N ALA A 154 -0.58 -1.38 -11.98
CA ALA A 154 -0.65 -0.24 -12.87
C ALA A 154 0.43 0.81 -12.56
N LEU A 155 0.67 1.11 -11.29
CA LEU A 155 1.72 2.04 -10.87
C LEU A 155 3.13 1.53 -11.21
N HIS A 156 3.31 0.21 -11.26
CA HIS A 156 4.54 -0.42 -11.75
C HIS A 156 4.60 -0.59 -13.29
N GLY A 157 3.59 -0.11 -14.03
CA GLY A 157 3.54 -0.22 -15.48
C GLY A 157 3.31 -1.64 -16.02
N LYS A 158 2.95 -2.59 -15.17
CA LYS A 158 2.66 -3.98 -15.56
C LYS A 158 1.29 -4.14 -16.21
N ILE A 159 0.32 -3.33 -15.79
CA ILE A 159 -1.00 -3.26 -16.41
C ILE A 159 -1.36 -1.81 -16.75
N THR A 160 -2.38 -1.63 -17.58
CA THR A 160 -2.86 -0.30 -17.93
C THR A 160 -3.73 0.29 -16.82
N ARG A 161 -3.74 1.62 -16.72
CA ARG A 161 -4.67 2.38 -15.86
C ARG A 161 -6.14 1.97 -16.05
N THR A 162 -6.53 1.60 -17.26
CA THR A 162 -7.88 1.12 -17.59
C THR A 162 -8.20 -0.22 -16.93
N LYS A 163 -7.23 -1.15 -16.87
CA LYS A 163 -7.40 -2.42 -16.16
C LYS A 163 -7.51 -2.22 -14.65
N ALA A 164 -6.69 -1.32 -14.07
CA ALA A 164 -6.81 -0.96 -12.65
C ALA A 164 -8.17 -0.33 -12.33
N ARG A 165 -8.63 0.60 -13.16
CA ARG A 165 -9.96 1.20 -13.06
C ARG A 165 -11.08 0.16 -13.12
N GLN A 166 -11.00 -0.80 -14.04
CA GLN A 166 -12.00 -1.86 -14.15
C GLN A 166 -12.05 -2.73 -12.89
N ALA A 167 -10.89 -3.11 -12.34
CA ALA A 167 -10.83 -3.86 -11.09
C ALA A 167 -11.43 -3.06 -9.92
N PHE A 168 -11.19 -1.75 -9.86
CA PHE A 168 -11.81 -0.86 -8.88
C PHE A 168 -13.35 -0.83 -8.99
N ILE A 169 -13.90 -0.76 -10.21
CA ILE A 169 -15.36 -0.77 -10.44
C ILE A 169 -15.98 -2.10 -10.02
N GLU A 170 -15.32 -3.22 -10.33
CA GLU A 170 -15.80 -4.54 -9.90
C GLU A 170 -15.83 -4.66 -8.38
N ALA A 171 -14.81 -4.14 -7.69
CA ALA A 171 -14.81 -4.08 -6.23
C ALA A 171 -15.91 -3.16 -5.70
N ALA A 172 -16.11 -1.99 -6.31
CA ALA A 172 -17.13 -1.03 -5.89
C ALA A 172 -18.56 -1.58 -6.06
N ARG A 173 -18.79 -2.39 -7.10
CA ARG A 173 -20.06 -3.10 -7.31
C ARG A 173 -20.29 -4.19 -6.26
N GLU A 174 -19.25 -4.96 -5.93
CA GLU A 174 -19.35 -5.99 -4.88
C GLU A 174 -19.63 -5.36 -3.50
N ALA A 175 -19.08 -4.16 -3.25
CA ALA A 175 -19.32 -3.40 -2.03
C ALA A 175 -20.62 -2.57 -2.04
N GLU A 176 -21.44 -2.65 -3.10
CA GLU A 176 -22.68 -1.87 -3.27
C GLU A 176 -22.50 -0.35 -3.12
N ILE A 177 -21.31 0.18 -3.44
CA ILE A 177 -20.98 1.62 -3.39
C ILE A 177 -20.82 2.25 -4.78
N TYR A 178 -20.95 1.48 -5.85
CA TYR A 178 -20.83 1.99 -7.21
C TYR A 178 -22.06 2.81 -7.63
N ILE A 179 -21.86 4.08 -7.98
CA ILE A 179 -22.94 4.97 -8.46
C ILE A 179 -22.87 5.08 -9.99
N GLY A 180 -21.70 5.40 -10.52
CA GLY A 180 -21.57 5.70 -11.95
C GLY A 180 -20.13 5.88 -12.38
N GLN A 181 -19.93 6.17 -13.67
CA GLN A 181 -18.61 6.38 -14.22
C GLN A 181 -18.66 7.27 -15.47
N LYS A 182 -17.60 8.04 -15.73
CA LYS A 182 -17.40 8.67 -17.04
C LYS A 182 -16.93 7.60 -18.05
N PRO A 183 -17.56 7.46 -19.24
CA PRO A 183 -17.09 6.53 -20.26
C PRO A 183 -15.64 6.82 -20.68
N LEU A 184 -14.92 5.78 -21.10
CA LEU A 184 -13.65 5.96 -21.79
C LEU A 184 -13.96 6.63 -23.13
N THR A 185 -13.49 7.87 -23.33
CA THR A 185 -13.46 8.46 -24.67
C THR A 185 -12.49 7.65 -25.52
N VAL A 186 -13.05 6.97 -26.52
CA VAL A 186 -12.35 6.12 -27.50
C VAL A 186 -11.57 7.00 -28.47
#